data_AF-A0ABD1VBM5-F1
#
_entry.id   AF-A0ABD1VBM5-F1
#
_cell.length_a   1.000
_cell.length_b   1.000
_cell.length_c   1.000
_cell.angle_alpha   90.00
_cell.angle_beta   90.00
_cell.angle_gamma   90.00
#
_symmetry.space_group_name_H-M   'P 1'
#
loop_
_entity.id
_entity.type
_entity.pdbx_description
1 polymer ?
#
loop_
_entity_poly.entity_id
_entity_poly.type
_entity_poly.pdbx_seq_one_letter_code
_entity_poly.pdbx_strand_id
1 'polypeptide(L)'
;MEKEEADESIGSVNTYLHNLQLNPNSDKAKSTHKSHAPTLQSFEFSSLVKRKWPPSLVSLCIGVVGRHLEDIIDDLAEIASTFPSDIKMALVTIARRRKLLNDDIIIALADSSWEILDISGSDVSDFGLCHVVKISKNLRAVDIR
;
A
#
# COMPACT_ATOMS: atom_id res chain seq x y z
N MET A 1 -38.18 37.33 -9.97
CA MET A 1 -38.03 37.07 -11.42
C MET A 1 -36.57 37.38 -11.71
N GLU A 2 -35.64 36.47 -12.03
CA GLU A 2 -35.63 35.08 -12.53
C GLU A 2 -34.33 34.39 -12.01
N LYS A 3 -34.42 33.14 -11.50
CA LYS A 3 -33.78 31.88 -11.95
C LYS A 3 -32.24 31.90 -12.14
N GLU A 4 -31.46 31.24 -11.28
CA GLU A 4 -31.07 29.82 -11.27
C GLU A 4 -30.24 29.37 -12.49
N GLU A 5 -28.93 29.19 -12.28
CA GLU A 5 -28.10 28.23 -13.02
C GLU A 5 -27.00 27.72 -12.08
N ALA A 6 -27.24 26.56 -11.48
CA ALA A 6 -26.27 25.82 -10.68
C ALA A 6 -26.61 24.34 -10.79
N ASP A 7 -26.22 23.69 -11.90
CA ASP A 7 -26.20 22.22 -11.93
C ASP A 7 -25.32 21.67 -13.05
N GLU A 8 -24.01 21.58 -12.82
CA GLU A 8 -23.13 20.75 -13.66
C GLU A 8 -21.88 20.28 -12.89
N SER A 9 -22.06 19.76 -11.67
CA SER A 9 -20.92 19.23 -10.89
C SER A 9 -21.24 17.99 -10.05
N ILE A 10 -22.46 17.45 -10.11
CA ILE A 10 -22.88 16.32 -9.26
C ILE A 10 -22.92 14.99 -10.03
N GLY A 11 -22.95 15.04 -11.37
CA GLY A 11 -23.03 13.85 -12.23
C GLY A 11 -21.74 13.01 -12.30
N SER A 12 -20.56 13.61 -12.08
CA SER A 12 -19.27 12.95 -12.33
C SER A 12 -18.72 12.16 -11.13
N VAL A 13 -19.09 12.52 -9.89
CA VAL A 13 -18.58 11.83 -8.68
C VAL A 13 -19.25 10.47 -8.49
N ASN A 14 -20.52 10.34 -8.87
CA ASN A 14 -21.27 9.08 -8.73
C ASN A 14 -20.74 7.96 -9.62
N THR A 15 -20.12 8.28 -10.76
CA THR A 15 -19.51 7.29 -11.64
C THR A 15 -18.18 6.73 -11.13
N TYR A 16 -17.53 7.32 -10.13
CA TYR A 16 -16.33 6.72 -9.53
C TYR A 16 -16.64 5.89 -8.28
N LEU A 17 -17.78 6.14 -7.63
CA LEU A 17 -18.17 5.46 -6.39
C LEU A 17 -18.79 4.07 -6.61
N HIS A 18 -19.35 3.77 -7.78
CA HIS A 18 -19.96 2.46 -8.05
C HIS A 18 -18.96 1.28 -8.08
N ASN A 19 -17.65 1.56 -8.17
CA ASN A 19 -16.59 0.55 -8.13
C ASN A 19 -16.16 0.16 -6.71
N LEU A 20 -16.68 0.82 -5.67
CA LEU A 20 -16.49 0.46 -4.28
C LEU A 20 -17.77 -0.22 -3.75
N GLN A 21 -17.99 -1.48 -4.14
CA GLN A 21 -19.02 -2.31 -3.52
C GLN A 21 -18.59 -2.70 -2.08
N LEU A 22 -18.87 -1.83 -1.12
CA LEU A 22 -18.95 -2.20 0.29
C LEU A 22 -20.38 -2.66 0.56
N ASN A 23 -20.59 -3.97 0.63
CA ASN A 23 -21.89 -4.55 0.97
C ASN A 23 -22.06 -4.54 2.50
N PRO A 24 -22.97 -3.74 3.09
CA PRO A 24 -23.21 -3.72 4.52
C PRO A 24 -24.60 -4.29 4.77
N ASN A 25 -24.79 -5.60 4.63
CA ASN A 25 -26.04 -6.20 5.04
C ASN A 25 -25.92 -6.74 6.46
N SER A 26 -26.40 -5.91 7.38
CA SER A 26 -26.76 -6.25 8.75
C SER A 26 -28.01 -7.13 8.73
N ASP A 27 -27.90 -8.36 9.23
CA ASP A 27 -29.08 -9.11 9.67
C ASP A 27 -28.96 -9.46 11.15
N LYS A 28 -30.04 -9.12 11.84
CA LYS A 28 -30.24 -9.14 13.29
C LYS A 28 -30.12 -10.56 13.86
N ALA A 29 -29.35 -10.72 14.93
CA ALA A 29 -29.49 -11.87 15.84
C ALA A 29 -29.42 -11.42 17.31
N LYS A 30 -30.28 -12.04 18.10
CA LYS A 30 -30.76 -11.62 19.42
C LYS A 30 -29.69 -11.72 20.52
N SER A 31 -29.77 -10.80 21.47
CA SER A 31 -29.08 -10.80 22.76
C SER A 31 -29.37 -12.09 23.55
N THR A 32 -28.30 -12.73 24.05
CA THR A 32 -28.31 -13.49 25.31
C THR A 32 -26.92 -13.45 25.92
N HIS A 33 -26.83 -12.86 27.12
CA HIS A 33 -25.61 -12.79 27.94
C HIS A 33 -25.10 -14.19 28.32
N LYS A 34 -23.81 -14.48 28.06
CA LYS A 34 -22.98 -15.37 28.89
C LYS A 34 -21.54 -14.86 28.92
N SER A 35 -21.06 -14.53 30.11
CA SER A 35 -19.69 -14.15 30.42
C SER A 35 -18.74 -15.34 30.27
N HIS A 36 -17.75 -15.25 29.40
CA HIS A 36 -16.59 -16.15 29.37
C HIS A 36 -15.30 -15.35 29.14
N ALA A 37 -14.27 -15.74 29.88
CA ALA A 37 -12.94 -15.13 29.98
C ALA A 37 -12.21 -14.99 28.63
N PRO A 38 -11.20 -14.11 28.50
CA PRO A 38 -10.49 -13.94 27.25
C PRO A 38 -9.51 -15.11 27.07
N THR A 39 -9.90 -16.10 26.29
CA THR A 39 -8.95 -17.06 25.71
C THR A 39 -8.22 -16.34 24.59
N LEU A 40 -6.89 -16.22 24.71
CA LEU A 40 -6.00 -15.83 23.62
C LEU A 40 -6.23 -16.78 22.44
N GLN A 41 -7.04 -16.36 21.47
CA GLN A 41 -7.10 -17.02 20.18
C GLN A 41 -5.77 -16.74 19.48
N SER A 42 -4.87 -17.71 19.60
CA SER A 42 -3.91 -18.04 18.56
C SER A 42 -4.57 -17.75 17.20
N PHE A 43 -3.93 -16.90 16.40
CA PHE A 43 -4.24 -16.77 14.99
C PHE A 43 -3.92 -18.11 14.33
N GLU A 44 -4.80 -19.09 14.50
CA GLU A 44 -4.85 -20.25 13.65
C GLU A 44 -5.32 -19.73 12.30
N PHE A 45 -4.33 -19.34 11.51
CA PHE A 45 -4.44 -19.17 10.08
C PHE A 45 -4.81 -20.54 9.53
N SER A 46 -6.11 -20.88 9.64
CA SER A 46 -6.71 -22.10 9.13
C SER A 46 -6.46 -22.09 7.64
N SER A 47 -5.36 -22.75 7.30
CA SER A 47 -4.84 -22.86 5.97
C SER A 47 -5.81 -23.73 5.18
N LEU A 48 -6.73 -23.06 4.48
CA LEU A 48 -7.19 -23.57 3.19
C LEU A 48 -5.96 -23.60 2.28
N VAL A 49 -5.11 -24.62 2.45
CA VAL A 49 -3.99 -24.93 1.57
C VAL A 49 -4.59 -25.42 0.26
N LYS A 50 -5.13 -24.49 -0.54
CA LYS A 50 -5.00 -24.61 -1.98
C LYS A 50 -3.51 -24.82 -2.21
N ARG A 51 -3.12 -25.93 -2.86
CA ARG A 51 -1.71 -26.23 -3.19
C ARG A 51 -1.08 -24.94 -3.72
N LYS A 52 -0.25 -24.29 -2.90
CA LYS A 52 0.41 -23.06 -3.31
C LYS A 52 1.41 -23.51 -4.35
N TRP A 53 1.16 -23.12 -5.60
CA TRP A 53 2.16 -23.24 -6.64
C TRP A 53 3.46 -22.61 -6.11
N PRO A 54 4.63 -23.18 -6.46
CA PRO A 54 5.88 -22.55 -6.06
C PRO A 54 5.84 -21.08 -6.51
N PRO A 55 6.30 -20.14 -5.67
CA PRO A 55 6.37 -18.75 -6.06
C PRO A 55 7.16 -18.64 -7.38
N SER A 56 6.80 -17.67 -8.21
CA SER A 56 7.61 -17.37 -9.40
C SER A 56 9.04 -17.08 -8.98
N LEU A 57 10.00 -17.30 -9.88
CA LEU A 57 11.40 -16.97 -9.62
C LEU A 57 11.54 -15.50 -9.19
N VAL A 58 10.81 -14.59 -9.84
CA VAL A 58 10.77 -13.17 -9.49
C VAL A 58 10.30 -12.97 -8.05
N SER A 59 9.19 -13.60 -7.64
CA SER A 59 8.69 -13.50 -6.26
C SER A 59 9.68 -14.07 -5.25
N LEU A 60 10.37 -15.16 -5.58
CA LEU A 60 11.42 -15.73 -4.74
C LEU A 60 12.60 -14.76 -4.60
N CYS A 61 13.07 -14.19 -5.71
CA CYS A 61 14.17 -13.22 -5.74
C CYS A 61 13.83 -11.95 -4.93
N ILE A 62 12.64 -11.37 -5.12
CA ILE A 62 12.19 -10.22 -4.32
C ILE A 62 12.12 -10.59 -2.84
N GLY A 63 11.67 -11.81 -2.50
CA GLY A 63 11.64 -12.29 -1.12
C GLY A 63 13.04 -12.42 -0.49
N VAL A 64 14.04 -12.84 -1.26
CA VAL A 64 15.44 -12.92 -0.82
C VAL A 64 16.04 -11.53 -0.67
N VAL A 65 15.95 -10.69 -1.70
CA VAL A 65 16.42 -9.30 -1.68
C VAL A 65 15.77 -8.52 -0.54
N GLY A 66 14.45 -8.65 -0.39
CA GLY A 66 13.70 -8.01 0.68
C GLY A 66 14.07 -8.47 2.09
N ARG A 67 14.49 -9.73 2.26
CA ARG A 67 15.02 -10.26 3.54
C ARG A 67 16.39 -9.69 3.86
N HIS A 68 17.19 -9.39 2.85
CA HIS A 68 18.53 -8.83 2.99
C HIS A 68 18.59 -7.33 2.66
N LEU A 69 17.45 -6.63 2.76
CA LEU A 69 17.34 -5.23 2.37
C LEU A 69 18.28 -4.30 3.18
N GLU A 70 18.51 -4.60 4.46
CA GLU A 70 19.46 -3.87 5.32
C GLU A 70 20.89 -3.95 4.80
N ASP A 71 21.28 -5.09 4.24
CA ASP A 71 22.64 -5.35 3.75
C ASP A 71 22.93 -4.65 2.41
N ILE A 72 21.89 -4.25 1.67
CA ILE A 72 21.99 -3.65 0.32
C ILE A 72 21.60 -2.18 0.29
N ILE A 73 21.17 -1.62 1.43
CA ILE A 73 20.52 -0.30 1.48
C ILE A 73 21.47 0.81 1.03
N ASP A 74 22.75 0.68 1.40
CA ASP A 74 23.80 1.64 1.08
C ASP A 74 24.12 1.67 -0.43
N ASP A 75 23.92 0.55 -1.11
CA ASP A 75 24.14 0.40 -2.56
C ASP A 75 22.87 0.71 -3.38
N LEU A 76 21.72 0.91 -2.72
CA LEU A 76 20.43 1.00 -3.38
C LEU A 76 20.35 2.16 -4.37
N ALA A 77 21.00 3.28 -4.06
CA ALA A 77 21.06 4.45 -4.93
C ALA A 77 21.72 4.14 -6.30
N GLU A 78 22.69 3.22 -6.33
CA GLU A 78 23.37 2.82 -7.57
C GLU A 78 22.53 1.79 -8.34
N ILE A 79 22.05 0.76 -7.64
CA ILE A 79 21.39 -0.38 -8.30
C ILE A 79 19.91 -0.13 -8.64
N ALA A 80 19.21 0.79 -7.94
CA ALA A 80 17.78 1.01 -8.12
C ALA A 80 17.42 1.47 -9.54
N SER A 81 18.33 2.15 -10.23
CA SER A 81 18.15 2.55 -11.63
C SER A 81 17.90 1.37 -12.58
N THR A 82 18.39 0.17 -12.22
CA THR A 82 18.25 -1.06 -13.01
C THR A 82 16.94 -1.80 -12.76
N PHE A 83 16.24 -1.48 -11.66
CA PHE A 83 15.02 -2.19 -11.29
C PHE A 83 13.81 -1.68 -12.08
N PRO A 84 12.96 -2.61 -12.58
CA PRO A 84 11.63 -2.25 -13.07
C PRO A 84 10.79 -1.58 -11.97
N SER A 85 9.82 -0.76 -12.39
CA SER A 85 9.00 0.05 -11.47
C SER A 85 8.20 -0.78 -10.45
N ASP A 86 7.65 -1.92 -10.87
CA ASP A 86 6.93 -2.86 -10.00
C ASP A 86 7.85 -3.48 -8.94
N ILE A 87 9.11 -3.74 -9.28
CA ILE A 87 10.14 -4.20 -8.34
C ILE A 87 10.48 -3.11 -7.33
N LYS A 88 10.67 -1.86 -7.78
CA LYS A 88 10.91 -0.72 -6.88
C LYS A 88 9.75 -0.55 -5.89
N MET A 89 8.51 -0.65 -6.35
CA MET A 89 7.32 -0.57 -5.49
C MET A 89 7.26 -1.73 -4.46
N ALA A 90 7.63 -2.94 -4.88
CA ALA A 90 7.73 -4.08 -3.98
C ALA A 90 8.78 -3.84 -2.88
N LEU A 91 9.94 -3.27 -3.24
CA LEU A 91 11.01 -2.93 -2.31
C LEU A 91 10.58 -1.82 -1.33
N VAL A 92 9.89 -0.77 -1.78
CA VAL A 92 9.30 0.26 -0.89
C VAL A 92 8.36 -0.39 0.13
N THR A 93 7.48 -1.27 -0.35
CA THR A 93 6.52 -1.98 0.53
C THR A 93 7.23 -2.85 1.56
N ILE A 94 8.31 -3.54 1.16
CA ILE A 94 9.12 -4.35 2.07
C ILE A 94 9.84 -3.45 3.10
N ALA A 95 10.49 -2.38 2.65
CA ALA A 95 11.16 -1.42 3.51
C ALA A 95 10.21 -0.86 4.58
N ARG A 96 8.98 -0.48 4.18
CA ARG A 96 7.95 0.01 5.11
C ARG A 96 7.57 -1.04 6.15
N ARG A 97 7.28 -2.27 5.71
CA ARG A 97 6.89 -3.38 6.61
C ARG A 97 8.00 -3.77 7.57
N ARG A 98 9.26 -3.54 7.19
CA ARG A 98 10.45 -3.80 8.01
C ARG A 98 10.89 -2.62 8.87
N LYS A 99 10.20 -1.47 8.80
CA LYS A 99 10.60 -0.23 9.50
C LYS A 99 11.98 0.28 9.08
N LEU A 100 12.30 0.10 7.80
CA LEU A 100 13.52 0.60 7.18
C LEU A 100 13.26 1.82 6.31
N LEU A 101 12.02 2.02 5.83
CA LEU A 101 11.71 3.08 4.87
C LEU A 101 11.94 4.49 5.47
N ASN A 102 12.84 5.24 4.84
CA ASN A 102 13.21 6.61 5.17
C ASN A 102 13.36 7.43 3.86
N ASP A 103 13.77 8.70 3.99
CA ASP A 103 13.94 9.61 2.86
C ASP A 103 14.92 9.09 1.80
N ASP A 104 16.08 8.58 2.20
CA ASP A 104 17.11 8.12 1.28
C ASP A 104 16.61 6.95 0.41
N ILE A 105 15.92 5.99 1.03
CA ILE A 105 15.39 4.82 0.34
C ILE A 105 14.25 5.18 -0.60
N ILE A 106 13.29 6.01 -0.15
CA ILE A 106 12.15 6.35 -1.01
C ILE A 106 12.58 7.20 -2.20
N ILE A 107 13.59 8.08 -2.02
CA ILE A 107 14.17 8.86 -3.11
C ILE A 107 14.92 7.93 -4.08
N ALA A 108 15.73 6.99 -3.60
CA ALA A 108 16.47 6.04 -4.45
C ALA A 108 15.53 5.15 -5.28
N LEU A 109 14.39 4.75 -4.71
CA LEU A 109 13.41 3.89 -5.36
C LEU A 109 12.36 4.64 -6.17
N ALA A 110 12.32 5.97 -6.14
CA ALA A 110 11.28 6.75 -6.80
C ALA A 110 11.22 6.45 -8.32
N ASP A 111 10.00 6.28 -8.82
CA ASP A 111 9.77 6.02 -10.24
C ASP A 111 8.63 6.89 -10.79
N SER A 112 8.80 7.38 -12.03
CA SER A 112 7.83 8.24 -12.68
C SER A 112 6.48 7.58 -12.95
N SER A 113 6.43 6.25 -13.01
CA SER A 113 5.22 5.47 -13.32
C SER A 113 4.33 5.18 -12.11
N TRP A 114 4.71 5.61 -10.90
CA TRP A 114 3.89 5.40 -9.71
C TRP A 114 2.63 6.24 -9.72
N GLU A 115 1.49 5.61 -9.44
CA GLU A 115 0.18 6.27 -9.30
C GLU A 115 -0.34 6.26 -7.86
N ILE A 116 0.04 5.26 -7.07
CA ILE A 116 -0.37 5.10 -5.68
C ILE A 116 0.88 4.84 -4.86
N LEU A 117 1.02 5.54 -3.75
CA LEU A 117 2.14 5.38 -2.83
C LEU A 117 1.61 5.24 -1.40
N ASP A 118 2.18 4.32 -0.65
CA ASP A 118 1.85 4.12 0.76
C ASP A 118 3.15 4.17 1.58
N ILE A 119 3.29 5.25 2.35
CA ILE A 119 4.40 5.52 3.26
C ILE A 119 3.93 5.59 4.73
N SER A 120 2.73 5.08 5.01
CA SER A 120 2.17 4.97 6.37
C SER A 120 3.15 4.30 7.35
N GLY A 121 3.26 4.87 8.56
CA GLY A 121 4.11 4.30 9.61
C GLY A 121 5.57 4.08 9.23
N SER A 122 6.15 4.94 8.38
CA SER A 122 7.56 4.99 8.02
C SER A 122 8.24 6.26 8.52
N ASP A 123 9.56 6.35 8.40
CA ASP A 123 10.37 7.51 8.79
C ASP A 123 10.60 8.48 7.62
N VAL A 124 9.72 8.44 6.61
CA VAL A 124 9.74 9.39 5.49
C VAL A 124 9.23 10.74 5.96
N SER A 125 10.04 11.78 5.74
CA SER A 125 9.70 13.16 6.06
C SER A 125 9.10 13.90 4.87
N ASP A 126 8.63 15.12 5.12
CA ASP A 126 8.16 16.03 4.05
C ASP A 126 9.25 16.31 3.01
N PHE A 127 10.53 16.23 3.39
CA PHE A 127 11.66 16.38 2.47
C PHE A 127 11.70 15.24 1.44
N GLY A 128 11.67 13.98 1.92
CA GLY A 128 11.61 12.81 1.06
C GLY A 128 10.39 12.82 0.16
N LEU A 129 9.21 13.11 0.72
CA LEU A 129 7.97 13.18 -0.05
C LEU A 129 8.01 14.27 -1.14
N CYS A 130 8.55 15.46 -0.83
CA CYS A 130 8.72 16.52 -1.81
C CYS A 130 9.62 16.10 -2.98
N HIS A 131 10.67 15.33 -2.72
CA HIS A 131 11.52 14.78 -3.78
C HIS A 131 10.80 13.72 -4.62
N VAL A 132 10.07 12.82 -3.99
CA VAL A 132 9.29 11.77 -4.68
C VAL A 132 8.27 12.40 -5.63
N VAL A 133 7.52 13.42 -5.19
CA VAL A 133 6.52 14.10 -6.04
C VAL A 133 7.14 14.76 -7.27
N LYS A 134 8.40 15.20 -7.21
CA LYS A 134 9.11 15.74 -8.40
C LYS A 134 9.40 14.66 -9.44
N ILE A 135 9.64 13.42 -9.00
CA ILE A 135 9.98 12.28 -9.85
C ILE A 135 8.70 11.58 -10.32
N SER A 136 7.84 11.19 -9.38
CA SER A 136 6.58 10.45 -9.55
C SER A 136 5.40 11.37 -9.85
N LYS A 137 5.45 12.05 -11.01
CA LYS A 137 4.43 13.04 -11.43
C LYS A 137 3.03 12.48 -11.63
N ASN A 138 2.90 11.16 -11.72
CA ASN A 138 1.63 10.46 -11.94
C ASN A 138 0.92 10.05 -10.64
N LEU A 139 1.45 10.41 -9.46
CA LEU A 139 0.82 10.10 -8.18
C LEU A 139 -0.57 10.73 -8.08
N ARG A 140 -1.56 9.88 -7.78
CA ARG A 140 -2.97 10.22 -7.59
C ARG A 140 -3.42 10.03 -6.15
N ALA A 141 -2.77 9.12 -5.42
CA ALA A 141 -3.08 8.83 -4.02
C ALA A 141 -1.79 8.56 -3.24
N VAL A 142 -1.70 9.13 -2.03
CA VAL A 142 -0.60 8.90 -1.10
C VAL A 142 -1.17 8.63 0.29
N ASP A 143 -0.86 7.49 0.88
CA ASP A 143 -1.16 7.19 2.28
C ASP A 143 0.05 7.51 3.17
N ILE A 144 -0.19 8.29 4.23
CA ILE A 144 0.85 8.95 5.04
C ILE A 144 0.68 8.79 6.55
N ARG A 145 -0.31 8.03 7.05
CA ARG A 145 -0.55 7.87 8.50
C ARG A 145 0.15 6.68 9.10
#